data_AF-A0A444YED7-F1
#
_entry.id   AF-A0A444YED7-F1
#
_cell.length_a   1.000
_cell.length_b   1.000
_cell.length_c   1.000
_cell.angle_alpha   90.00
_cell.angle_beta   90.00
_cell.angle_gamma   90.00
#
_symmetry.space_group_name_H-M   'P 1'
#
loop_
_entity.id
_entity.type
_entity.pdbx_description
1 polymer ?
#
loop_
_entity_poly.entity_id
_entity_poly.type
_entity_poly.pdbx_seq_one_letter_code
_entity_poly.pdbx_strand_id
1 'polypeptide(L)' 'MIQPQIPLCVVDDQFVPKVGMTFTTLEDAGKFYRDYAKAAGVSTRVQSTNREGNEIKNQLITCSREGKWKSKISPTEKTN' A
#
# COMPACT_ATOMS: atom_id res chain seq x y z
N MET A 1 -17.07 9.56 -5.96
CA MET A 1 -16.34 8.34 -5.53
C MET A 1 -15.22 8.14 -6.54
N ILE A 2 -14.02 8.71 -6.32
CA ILE A 2 -12.93 8.60 -7.28
C ILE A 2 -11.91 7.64 -6.69
N GLN A 3 -11.93 6.41 -7.19
CA GLN A 3 -10.89 5.43 -6.93
C GLN A 3 -9.59 5.95 -7.56
N PRO A 4 -8.46 6.03 -6.83
CA PRO A 4 -7.20 6.50 -7.39
C PRO A 4 -6.72 5.49 -8.43
N GLN A 5 -6.68 5.93 -9.69
CA GLN A 5 -6.17 5.12 -10.79
C GLN A 5 -4.65 5.04 -10.67
N ILE A 6 -4.18 4.00 -10.00
CA ILE A 6 -2.82 3.48 -10.13
C ILE A 6 -2.63 3.23 -11.63
N PRO A 7 -1.54 3.68 -12.28
CA PRO A 7 -1.28 3.28 -13.66
C PRO A 7 -1.27 1.75 -13.67
N LEU A 8 -2.18 1.17 -14.45
CA LEU A 8 -2.30 -0.28 -14.68
C LEU A 8 -1.02 -0.74 -15.41
N CYS A 9 0.11 -0.75 -14.71
CA CYS A 9 1.12 -1.77 -14.97
C CYS A 9 0.33 -3.08 -14.90
N VAL A 10 0.39 -3.91 -15.94
CA VAL A 10 -0.29 -5.21 -15.96
C VAL A 10 0.35 -6.05 -14.85
N VAL A 11 -0.17 -5.89 -13.63
CA VAL A 11 0.17 -6.72 -12.50
C VAL A 11 -0.57 -8.01 -12.78
N ASP A 12 0.17 -9.10 -12.98
CA ASP A 12 -0.41 -10.42 -13.19
C ASP A 12 -1.42 -10.70 -12.07
N ASP A 13 -2.58 -11.26 -12.44
CA ASP A 13 -3.70 -11.53 -11.52
C ASP A 13 -3.28 -12.33 -10.27
N GLN A 14 -2.16 -13.05 -10.35
CA GLN A 14 -1.55 -13.76 -9.24
C GLN A 14 -1.09 -12.84 -8.09
N PHE A 15 -0.69 -11.59 -8.36
CA PHE A 15 -0.17 -10.66 -7.36
C PHE A 15 -1.22 -9.65 -6.88
N VAL A 16 -2.45 -9.72 -7.37
CA VAL A 16 -3.51 -8.79 -6.99
C VAL A 16 -4.10 -9.21 -5.63
N PRO A 17 -4.00 -8.39 -4.57
CA PRO A 17 -4.60 -8.70 -3.29
C PRO A 17 -6.13 -8.78 -3.40
N LYS A 18 -6.71 -9.83 -2.81
CA LYS A 18 -8.16 -10.07 -2.76
C LYS A 18 -8.66 -10.01 -1.33
N VAL A 19 -9.86 -9.46 -1.14
CA VAL A 19 -10.53 -9.44 0.17
C VAL A 19 -10.78 -10.89 0.60
N GLY A 20 -10.44 -11.21 1.85
CA GLY A 20 -10.58 -12.55 2.40
C GLY A 20 -9.44 -13.51 2.05
N MET A 21 -8.37 -13.04 1.41
CA MET A 21 -7.15 -13.84 1.21
C MET A 21 -6.51 -14.17 2.56
N THR A 22 -6.17 -15.44 2.76
CA THR A 22 -5.53 -15.94 3.97
C THR A 22 -4.10 -16.38 3.68
N PHE A 23 -3.19 -16.11 4.61
CA PHE A 23 -1.79 -16.54 4.54
C PHE A 23 -1.48 -17.43 5.74
N THR A 24 -0.63 -18.44 5.55
CA THR A 24 -0.24 -19.37 6.62
C THR A 24 0.64 -18.70 7.67
N THR A 25 1.47 -17.73 7.25
CA THR A 25 2.36 -16.99 8.13
C THR A 25 2.38 -15.50 7.79
N LEU A 26 2.82 -14.68 8.75
CA LEU A 26 3.00 -13.25 8.53
C LEU A 26 4.09 -12.95 7.49
N GLU A 27 5.12 -13.80 7.43
CA GLU A 27 6.19 -13.66 6.44
C GLU A 27 5.67 -13.89 5.01
N ASP A 28 4.79 -14.88 4.83
CA ASP A 28 4.16 -15.17 3.55
C ASP A 28 3.27 -14.00 3.08
N ALA A 29 2.44 -13.48 3.99
CA ALA A 29 1.68 -12.25 3.75
C ALA A 29 2.60 -11.07 3.39
N GLY A 30 3.67 -10.88 4.16
CA GLY A 30 4.64 -9.81 3.94
C GLY A 30 5.37 -9.94 2.61
N LYS A 31 5.70 -11.15 2.17
CA LYS A 31 6.31 -11.42 0.87
C LYS A 31 5.34 -11.08 -0.26
N PHE A 32 4.10 -11.55 -0.16
CA PHE A 32 3.06 -11.28 -1.15
C PHE A 32 2.88 -9.77 -1.41
N TYR A 33 2.73 -8.97 -0.35
CA TYR A 33 2.56 -7.52 -0.52
C TYR A 33 3.81 -6.81 -1.08
N ARG A 34 5.02 -7.32 -0.80
CA ARG A 34 6.26 -6.82 -1.42
C ARG A 34 6.33 -7.14 -2.91
N ASP A 35 5.95 -8.35 -3.30
CA ASP A 35 5.91 -8.76 -4.71
C ASP A 35 4.86 -7.95 -5.49
N TYR A 36 3.66 -7.76 -4.92
CA TYR A 36 2.66 -6.84 -5.44
C TYR A 36 3.22 -5.42 -5.64
N ALA A 37 3.87 -4.88 -4.61
CA ALA A 37 4.44 -3.54 -4.68
C ALA A 37 5.49 -3.41 -5.78
N LYS A 38 6.38 -4.40 -5.89
CA LYS A 38 7.38 -4.49 -6.96
C LYS A 38 6.72 -4.50 -8.34
N ALA A 39 5.68 -5.31 -8.54
CA ALA A 39 4.94 -5.40 -9.80
C ALA A 39 4.19 -4.09 -10.13
N ALA A 40 3.64 -3.42 -9.11
CA ALA A 40 2.99 -2.11 -9.25
C ALA A 40 3.98 -0.93 -9.36
N GLY A 41 5.30 -1.18 -9.23
CA GLY A 41 6.33 -0.15 -9.27
C GLY A 41 6.31 0.80 -8.06
N VAL A 42 5.89 0.29 -6.89
CA VAL A 42 5.86 1.01 -5.61
C VAL A 42 6.69 0.27 -4.57
N SER A 43 7.02 0.95 -3.47
CA SER A 43 7.65 0.31 -2.31
C SER A 43 6.64 0.15 -1.19
N THR A 44 6.78 -0.89 -0.37
CA THR A 44 5.97 -1.10 0.84
C THR A 44 6.73 -0.70 2.10
N ARG A 45 6.00 -0.21 3.09
CA ARG A 45 6.47 0.04 4.45
C ARG A 45 5.47 -0.53 5.46
N VAL A 46 5.96 -1.13 6.53
CA VAL A 46 5.12 -1.44 7.69
C VAL A 46 4.92 -0.14 8.48
N GLN A 47 3.68 0.34 8.54
CA GLN A 47 3.35 1.56 9.27
C GLN A 47 3.18 1.29 10.76
N SER A 48 2.49 0.20 11.11
CA SER A 48 2.26 -0.20 12.48
C SER A 48 2.09 -1.72 12.59
N THR A 49 2.47 -2.26 13.74
CA THR A 49 2.22 -3.66 14.10
C THR A 49 1.64 -3.65 15.51
N ASN A 50 0.38 -4.08 15.65
CA ASN A 50 -0.23 -4.25 16.96
C ASN A 50 0.09 -5.65 17.48
N ARG A 51 0.67 -5.71 18.68
CA ARG A 51 1.05 -6.94 19.38
C ARG A 51 0.37 -7.00 20.73
N GLU A 52 -0.08 -8.19 21.07
CA GLU A 52 -0.53 -8.54 22.41
C GLU A 52 0.38 -9.66 22.92
N GLY A 53 1.26 -9.33 23.87
CA GLY A 53 2.34 -10.24 24.27
C GLY A 53 3.25 -10.59 23.09
N ASN A 54 3.43 -11.89 22.84
CA ASN A 54 4.22 -12.41 21.72
C ASN A 54 3.42 -12.60 20.42
N GLU A 55 2.11 -12.30 20.41
CA GLU A 55 1.24 -12.52 19.26
C GLU A 55 0.98 -11.21 18.50
N ILE A 56 1.06 -11.26 17.18
CA ILE A 56 0.73 -10.13 16.30
C ILE A 56 -0.76 -10.19 15.99
N LYS A 57 -1.53 -9.21 16.47
CA LYS A 57 -2.98 -9.12 16.23
C LYS A 57 -3.29 -8.51 14.87
N ASN A 58 -2.52 -7.51 14.46
CA ASN A 58 -2.61 -6.92 13.13
C ASN A 58 -1.30 -6.22 12.73
N GLN A 59 -1.12 -6.07 11.43
CA GLN A 59 -0.02 -5.32 10.84
C GLN A 59 -0.56 -4.47 9.69
N LEU A 60 -0.26 -3.17 9.73
CA LEU A 60 -0.62 -2.23 8.69
C LEU A 60 0.56 -2.04 7.74
N ILE A 61 0.37 -2.39 6.47
CA ILE A 61 1.35 -2.22 5.41
C ILE A 61 0.84 -1.15 4.45
N THR A 62 1.64 -0.12 4.22
CA THR A 62 1.33 0.96 3.28
C THR A 62 2.32 0.96 2.11
N CYS A 63 1.91 1.52 0.99
CA CYS A 63 2.75 1.67 -0.20
C CYS A 63 3.10 3.13 -0.46
N SER A 64 4.31 3.42 -0.94
CA SER A 64 4.90 4.77 -1.04
C SER A 64 4.18 5.74 -2.00
N ARG A 65 3.29 5.24 -2.87
CA ARG A 65 2.36 6.06 -3.65
C ARG A 65 1.02 6.20 -2.91
N GLU A 66 1.05 6.63 -1.65
CA GLU A 66 -0.17 7.15 -1.03
C GLU A 66 -0.66 8.34 -1.86
N GLY A 67 -1.98 8.42 -2.07
CA GLY A 67 -2.61 9.30 -3.08
C GLY A 67 -2.18 10.77 -3.02
N LYS A 68 -2.56 11.55 -4.05
CA LYS A 68 -2.33 13.01 -4.07
C LYS A 68 -2.71 13.60 -2.72
N TRP A 69 -1.73 14.04 -1.92
CA TRP A 69 -2.02 14.88 -0.77
C TRP A 69 -2.70 16.11 -1.37
N LYS A 70 -3.98 16.32 -1.05
CA LYS A 70 -4.61 17.61 -1.35
C LYS A 70 -3.96 18.62 -0.41
N SER A 71 -2.84 19.18 -0.84
CA SER A 71 -2.26 20.36 -0.23
C SER A 71 -3.37 21.40 -0.16
N LYS A 72 -3.74 21.85 1.04
CA LYS A 72 -4.61 23.03 1.23
C LYS A 72 -3.87 24.34 0.91
N ILE A 73 -2.95 24.29 -0.06
CA ILE A 73 -2.17 25.44 -0.47
C ILE A 73 -2.67 25.74 -1.88
N SER A 74 -3.61 26.67 -1.97
CA SER A 74 -3.93 27.34 -3.23
C SER A 74 -2.61 27.89 -3.80
N PRO A 75 -2.34 27.75 -5.11
CA PRO A 75 -1.16 28.36 -5.72
C PRO A 75 -1.23 29.87 -5.47
N THR A 76 -0.32 30.40 -4.67
CA THR A 76 -0.15 31.86 -4.63
C THR A 76 0.60 32.23 -5.90
N GLU A 77 -0.13 32.78 -6.87
CA GLU A 77 0.46 33.39 -8.06
C GLU A 77 1.46 34.45 -7.61
N LYS A 78 2.74 34.24 -7.93
CA LYS A 78 3.73 35.30 -7.83
C LYS A 78 3.67 36.09 -9.14
N THR A 79 3.00 37.23 -9.12
CA THR A 79 3.13 38.27 -10.14
C THR A 79 4.51 38.91 -10.01
N ASN A 80 5.19 39.08 -11.15
CA ASN A 80 6.45 39.82 -11.27
C ASN A 80 6.25 41.31 -10.99
#